data_AF-A0A2G1UMK6-F1
#
_entry.id   AF-A0A2G1UMK6-F1
#
_cell.length_a   1.000
_cell.length_b   1.000
_cell.length_c   1.000
_cell.angle_alpha   90.00
_cell.angle_beta   90.00
_cell.angle_gamma   90.00
#
_symmetry.space_group_name_H-M   'P 1'
#
loop_
_entity.id
_entity.type
_entity.pdbx_description
1 polymer ?
#
loop_
_entity_poly.entity_id
_entity_poly.type
_entity_poly.pdbx_seq_one_letter_code
_entity_poly.pdbx_strand_id
1 'polypeptide(L)'
;MIVNHHRKCPECNEVIEKAAPGCKYCGENFRINTVYTWMVNIGTLVFVGAMMWVLISWEIGHFYDPPALVAERPSKSVTGEYYIGAIALGCVTEDVYSRAFSMMTNREWEALARVVESGQCVELPEGMRVHIEDSTFSMVRIRPAGEVTAYWTGIEVPIER
;
A
#
# COMPACT_ATOMS: atom_id res chain seq x y z
N MET A 1 -42.90 -46.95 -17.97
CA MET A 1 -41.75 -47.88 -18.06
C MET A 1 -40.58 -47.22 -17.34
N ILE A 2 -40.12 -47.78 -16.21
CA ILE A 2 -38.99 -47.23 -15.45
C ILE A 2 -37.72 -47.91 -16.00
N VAL A 3 -36.89 -47.16 -16.71
CA VAL A 3 -35.60 -47.65 -17.22
C VAL A 3 -34.62 -47.71 -16.05
N ASN A 4 -34.41 -48.91 -15.50
CA ASN A 4 -33.41 -49.15 -14.47
C ASN A 4 -32.01 -49.17 -15.09
N HIS A 5 -31.31 -48.03 -15.04
CA HIS A 5 -29.86 -48.00 -15.27
C HIS A 5 -29.15 -48.80 -14.17
N HIS A 6 -28.71 -50.02 -14.46
CA HIS A 6 -27.83 -50.78 -13.58
C HIS A 6 -26.38 -50.27 -13.71
N ARG A 7 -25.66 -50.13 -12.60
CA ARG A 7 -24.22 -49.82 -12.60
C ARG A 7 -23.45 -51.14 -12.49
N LYS A 8 -22.40 -51.33 -13.29
CA LYS A 8 -21.50 -52.49 -13.19
C LYS A 8 -20.34 -52.19 -12.25
N CYS A 9 -19.89 -53.20 -11.49
CA CYS A 9 -18.70 -53.10 -10.65
C CYS A 9 -17.44 -52.94 -11.52
N PRO A 10 -16.53 -51.99 -11.25
CA PRO A 10 -15.31 -51.81 -12.05
C PRO A 10 -14.32 -52.98 -11.93
N GLU A 11 -14.29 -53.71 -10.80
CA GLU A 11 -13.42 -54.89 -10.64
C GLU A 11 -14.03 -56.20 -11.18
N CYS A 12 -15.26 -56.55 -10.78
CA CYS A 12 -15.84 -57.84 -11.11
C CYS A 12 -16.90 -57.82 -12.22
N ASN A 13 -17.18 -56.64 -12.80
CA ASN A 13 -18.11 -56.41 -13.92
C ASN A 13 -19.57 -56.90 -13.72
N GLU A 14 -19.90 -57.33 -12.51
CA GLU A 14 -21.23 -57.76 -12.10
C GLU A 14 -22.21 -56.59 -11.93
N VAL A 15 -23.49 -56.88 -12.14
CA VAL A 15 -24.57 -55.90 -12.12
C VAL A 15 -24.93 -55.53 -10.68
N ILE A 16 -24.64 -54.30 -10.25
CA ILE A 16 -24.94 -53.82 -8.91
C ILE A 16 -26.33 -53.17 -8.90
N GLU A 17 -27.19 -53.62 -7.97
CA GLU A 17 -28.46 -52.96 -7.67
C GLU A 17 -28.19 -51.57 -7.07
N LYS A 18 -28.87 -50.54 -7.60
CA LYS A 18 -28.62 -49.11 -7.35
C LYS A 18 -28.55 -48.65 -5.87
N ALA A 19 -28.96 -49.49 -4.92
CA ALA A 19 -29.01 -49.18 -3.49
C ALA A 19 -27.99 -49.95 -2.62
N ALA A 20 -27.17 -50.83 -3.20
CA ALA A 20 -26.22 -51.62 -2.42
C ALA A 20 -24.94 -50.80 -2.07
N PRO A 21 -24.53 -50.73 -0.79
CA PRO A 21 -23.37 -49.94 -0.35
C PRO A 21 -22.00 -50.55 -0.77
N GLY A 22 -22.00 -51.75 -1.32
CA GLY A 22 -20.82 -52.45 -1.82
C GLY A 22 -21.21 -53.57 -2.78
N CYS A 23 -20.24 -54.12 -3.50
CA CYS A 23 -20.49 -55.26 -4.35
C CYS A 23 -20.55 -56.54 -3.51
N LYS A 24 -21.63 -57.32 -3.66
CA LYS A 24 -21.85 -58.56 -2.90
C LYS A 24 -20.77 -59.63 -3.15
N TYR A 25 -20.11 -59.59 -4.30
CA TYR A 25 -19.16 -60.61 -4.74
C TYR A 25 -17.70 -60.27 -4.39
N CYS A 26 -17.26 -59.02 -4.56
CA CYS A 26 -15.89 -58.61 -4.21
C CYS A 26 -15.77 -57.92 -2.85
N GLY A 27 -16.87 -57.58 -2.18
CA GLY A 27 -16.85 -56.96 -0.84
C GLY A 27 -16.35 -55.51 -0.82
N GLU A 28 -16.07 -54.91 -1.98
CA GLU A 28 -15.54 -53.55 -2.05
C GLU A 28 -16.64 -52.52 -1.70
N ASN A 29 -16.36 -51.70 -0.69
CA ASN A 29 -17.23 -50.62 -0.24
C ASN A 29 -16.95 -49.34 -1.05
N PHE A 30 -17.78 -49.06 -2.06
CA PHE A 30 -17.63 -47.89 -2.95
C PHE A 30 -17.62 -46.54 -2.22
N ARG A 31 -18.23 -46.46 -1.03
CA ARG A 31 -18.26 -45.24 -0.21
C ARG A 31 -16.88 -44.85 0.31
N ILE A 32 -16.02 -45.82 0.65
CA ILE A 32 -14.72 -45.56 1.29
C ILE A 32 -13.73 -45.03 0.24
N ASN A 33 -13.72 -45.66 -0.94
CA ASN A 33 -12.80 -45.29 -2.02
C ASN A 33 -13.08 -43.86 -2.52
N THR A 34 -14.36 -43.49 -2.65
CA THR A 34 -14.75 -42.13 -3.05
C THR A 34 -14.28 -41.09 -2.03
N VAL A 35 -14.50 -41.29 -0.72
CA VAL A 35 -14.08 -40.30 0.30
C VAL A 35 -12.57 -40.11 0.31
N TYR A 36 -11.79 -41.19 0.15
CA TYR A 36 -10.33 -41.13 0.11
C TYR A 36 -9.82 -40.33 -1.09
N THR A 37 -10.37 -40.56 -2.30
CA THR A 37 -9.98 -39.80 -3.49
C THR A 37 -10.29 -38.29 -3.36
N TRP A 38 -11.42 -37.95 -2.74
CA TRP A 38 -11.78 -36.55 -2.50
C TRP A 38 -10.86 -35.88 -1.47
N MET A 39 -10.49 -36.57 -0.39
CA MET A 39 -9.55 -36.05 0.61
C MET A 39 -8.15 -35.82 0.04
N VAL A 40 -7.64 -36.75 -0.78
CA VAL A 40 -6.34 -36.61 -1.43
C VAL A 40 -6.34 -35.41 -2.39
N ASN A 41 -7.36 -35.27 -3.24
CA ASN A 41 -7.43 -34.15 -4.20
C ASN A 41 -7.51 -32.78 -3.51
N ILE A 42 -8.29 -32.65 -2.43
CA ILE A 42 -8.38 -31.40 -1.67
C ILE A 42 -7.04 -31.10 -0.99
N GLY A 43 -6.41 -32.09 -0.37
CA GLY A 43 -5.10 -31.95 0.25
C GLY A 43 -4.03 -31.49 -0.74
N THR A 44 -4.00 -32.07 -1.94
CA THR A 44 -3.07 -31.66 -3.00
C THR A 44 -3.33 -30.24 -3.50
N LEU A 45 -4.59 -29.84 -3.68
CA LEU A 45 -4.93 -28.47 -4.11
C LEU A 45 -4.53 -27.41 -3.08
N VAL A 46 -4.76 -27.67 -1.79
CA VAL A 46 -4.36 -26.76 -0.70
C VAL A 46 -2.83 -26.68 -0.63
N PHE A 47 -2.13 -27.80 -0.77
CA PHE A 47 -0.67 -27.82 -0.75
C PHE A 47 -0.05 -27.05 -1.92
N VAL A 48 -0.55 -27.27 -3.15
CA VAL A 48 -0.09 -26.55 -4.35
C VAL A 48 -0.41 -25.06 -4.25
N GLY A 49 -1.61 -24.71 -3.75
CA GLY A 49 -2.00 -23.31 -3.52
C GLY A 49 -1.08 -22.60 -2.51
N ALA A 50 -0.77 -23.26 -1.39
CA ALA A 50 0.13 -22.71 -0.38
C ALA A 50 1.56 -22.55 -0.90
N MET A 51 2.08 -23.55 -1.63
CA MET A 51 3.41 -23.46 -2.26
C MET A 51 3.48 -22.31 -3.27
N MET A 52 2.45 -22.15 -4.11
CA MET A 52 2.38 -21.06 -5.08
C MET A 52 2.30 -19.69 -4.40
N TRP A 53 1.59 -19.57 -3.27
CA TRP A 53 1.56 -18.33 -2.48
C TRP A 53 2.92 -17.97 -1.89
N VAL A 54 3.68 -18.97 -1.41
CA VAL A 54 5.05 -18.77 -0.91
C VAL A 54 6.00 -18.32 -2.02
N LEU A 55 5.91 -18.94 -3.21
CA LEU A 55 6.73 -18.55 -4.36
C LEU A 55 6.43 -17.12 -4.85
N ILE A 56 5.14 -16.75 -4.94
CA ILE A 56 4.72 -15.38 -5.29
C ILE A 56 5.20 -14.37 -4.23
N SER A 57 5.08 -14.72 -2.94
CA SER A 57 5.52 -13.85 -1.85
C SER A 57 7.04 -13.66 -1.82
N TRP A 58 7.82 -14.66 -2.23
CA TRP A 58 9.28 -14.55 -2.34
C TRP A 58 9.66 -13.55 -3.44
N GLU A 59 9.10 -13.65 -4.64
CA GLU A 59 9.43 -12.70 -5.73
C GLU A 59 9.03 -11.26 -5.39
N ILE A 60 7.91 -11.04 -4.70
CA ILE A 60 7.50 -9.70 -4.27
C ILE A 60 8.40 -9.17 -3.14
N GLY A 61 8.89 -10.04 -2.24
CA GLY A 61 9.77 -9.66 -1.14
C GLY A 61 11.12 -9.08 -1.57
N HIS A 62 11.69 -9.56 -2.69
CA HIS A 62 12.95 -9.02 -3.23
C HIS A 62 12.80 -7.74 -4.06
N PHE A 63 11.57 -7.34 -4.40
CA PHE A 63 11.32 -6.05 -5.06
C PHE A 63 11.05 -4.92 -4.06
N TYR A 64 10.85 -5.26 -2.78
CA TYR A 64 10.68 -4.33 -1.66
C TYR A 64 11.87 -4.39 -0.69
N ASP A 65 13.09 -4.36 -1.20
CA ASP A 65 14.07 -3.49 -0.55
C ASP A 65 13.86 -2.12 -1.19
N PRO A 66 12.99 -1.22 -0.64
CA PRO A 66 13.19 0.19 -0.93
C PRO A 66 14.66 0.43 -0.59
N PRO A 67 15.45 1.07 -1.47
CA PRO A 67 16.81 1.40 -1.10
C PRO A 67 16.71 1.99 0.30
N ALA A 68 17.49 1.44 1.23
CA ALA A 68 17.81 2.11 2.45
C ALA A 68 18.64 3.36 2.08
N LEU A 69 18.02 4.28 1.32
CA LEU A 69 17.95 5.69 1.63
C LEU A 69 17.34 5.80 3.03
N VAL A 70 18.06 5.29 4.03
CA VAL A 70 18.47 6.16 5.12
C VAL A 70 19.21 7.27 4.38
N ALA A 71 18.46 8.22 3.80
CA ALA A 71 18.96 9.55 3.65
C ALA A 71 19.46 9.84 5.06
N GLU A 72 20.79 9.86 5.22
CA GLU A 72 21.38 10.54 6.36
C GLU A 72 20.56 11.82 6.46
N ARG A 73 19.70 11.92 7.48
CA ARG A 73 19.03 13.20 7.75
C ARG A 73 20.19 14.18 7.71
N PRO A 74 20.17 15.22 6.86
CA PRO A 74 21.21 16.23 6.94
C PRO A 74 21.06 16.85 8.33
N SER A 75 21.78 16.28 9.30
CA SER A 75 21.87 16.74 10.69
C SER A 75 22.73 17.98 10.80
N LYS A 76 23.25 18.45 9.66
CA LYS A 76 23.70 19.81 9.52
C LYS A 76 22.47 20.66 9.29
N SER A 77 21.95 21.23 10.38
CA SER A 77 21.26 22.51 10.34
C SER A 77 22.10 23.43 9.47
N VAL A 78 21.72 23.62 8.21
CA VAL A 78 22.42 24.53 7.32
C VAL A 78 21.99 25.92 7.74
N THR A 79 22.65 26.44 8.78
CA THR A 79 22.53 27.82 9.22
C THR A 79 23.15 28.71 8.16
N GLY A 80 22.35 29.02 7.14
CA GLY A 80 22.62 30.00 6.10
C GLY A 80 21.42 30.93 5.94
N GLU A 81 21.65 32.14 5.45
CA GLU A 81 20.57 33.01 4.99
C GLU A 81 20.17 32.58 3.58
N TYR A 82 18.88 32.30 3.39
CA TYR A 82 18.32 31.92 2.09
C TYR A 82 17.28 32.94 1.65
N TYR A 83 17.03 32.97 0.34
CA TYR A 83 16.00 33.79 -0.28
C TYR A 83 14.95 32.89 -0.92
N ILE A 84 13.69 33.27 -0.78
CA ILE A 84 12.60 32.56 -1.46
C ILE A 84 12.60 32.97 -2.93
N GLY A 85 12.73 32.00 -3.83
CA GLY A 85 12.87 32.23 -5.28
C GLY A 85 11.58 32.54 -6.04
N ALA A 86 10.43 32.28 -5.42
CA ALA A 86 9.10 32.53 -5.97
C ALA A 86 8.12 32.77 -4.82
N ILE A 87 6.91 33.22 -5.14
CA ILE A 87 5.82 33.28 -4.14
C ILE A 87 5.57 31.87 -3.60
N ALA A 88 5.71 31.69 -2.28
CA ALA A 88 5.54 30.40 -1.62
C ALA A 88 4.45 30.49 -0.53
N LEU A 89 3.84 29.35 -0.22
CA LEU A 89 2.89 29.25 0.89
C LEU A 89 3.60 28.67 2.11
N GLY A 90 3.60 29.40 3.22
CA GLY A 90 4.13 28.93 4.51
C GLY A 90 3.01 28.63 5.50
N CYS A 91 2.99 27.46 6.13
CA CYS A 91 1.97 27.11 7.13
C CYS A 91 2.58 26.77 8.50
N VAL A 92 1.84 27.01 9.58
CA VAL A 92 2.34 26.88 10.96
C VAL A 92 2.76 25.44 11.30
N THR A 93 2.09 24.44 10.74
CA THR A 93 2.40 23.01 10.96
C THR A 93 2.54 22.25 9.64
N GLU A 94 3.27 21.14 9.68
CA GLU A 94 3.48 20.24 8.54
C GLU A 94 2.15 19.67 8.01
N ASP A 95 1.24 19.27 8.89
CA ASP A 95 -0.08 18.73 8.52
C ASP A 95 -0.94 19.76 7.79
N VAL A 96 -0.90 21.01 8.24
CA VAL A 96 -1.65 22.12 7.61
C VAL A 96 -1.05 22.41 6.23
N TYR A 97 0.27 22.47 6.13
CA TYR A 97 0.94 22.64 4.84
C TYR A 97 0.58 21.52 3.87
N SER A 98 0.69 20.26 4.28
CA SER A 98 0.38 19.10 3.44
C SER A 98 -1.06 19.13 2.92
N ARG A 99 -2.01 19.57 3.77
CA ARG A 99 -3.41 19.75 3.38
C ARG A 99 -3.61 20.93 2.42
N ALA A 100 -2.95 22.06 2.68
CA ALA A 100 -3.01 23.21 1.78
C ALA A 100 -2.40 22.88 0.41
N PHE A 101 -1.32 22.10 0.39
CA PHE A 101 -0.67 21.63 -0.83
C PHE A 101 -1.60 20.72 -1.65
N SER A 102 -2.29 19.78 -1.00
CA SER A 102 -3.26 18.93 -1.72
C SER A 102 -4.42 19.73 -2.32
N MET A 103 -4.88 20.80 -1.64
CA MET A 103 -5.88 21.73 -2.17
C MET A 103 -5.38 22.48 -3.41
N MET A 104 -4.11 22.94 -3.41
CA MET A 104 -3.50 23.57 -4.59
C MET A 104 -3.46 22.61 -5.79
N THR A 105 -3.04 21.36 -5.57
CA THR A 105 -2.97 20.36 -6.64
C THR A 105 -4.35 19.97 -7.19
N ASN A 106 -5.36 19.89 -6.32
CA ASN A 106 -6.73 19.55 -6.69
C ASN A 106 -7.54 20.76 -7.21
N ARG A 107 -6.92 21.95 -7.29
CA ARG A 107 -7.56 23.21 -7.69
C ARG A 107 -8.71 23.65 -6.79
N GLU A 108 -8.66 23.29 -5.51
CA GLU A 108 -9.64 23.66 -4.48
C GLU A 108 -9.32 25.04 -3.89
N TRP A 109 -9.24 26.07 -4.75
CA TRP A 109 -8.76 27.41 -4.38
C TRP A 109 -9.61 28.09 -3.29
N GLU A 110 -10.92 27.83 -3.23
CA GLU A 110 -11.79 28.36 -2.17
C GLU A 110 -11.53 27.74 -0.79
N ALA A 111 -11.09 26.47 -0.76
CA ALA A 111 -10.72 25.81 0.49
C ALA A 111 -9.37 26.35 0.98
N LEU A 112 -8.42 26.53 0.05
CA LEU A 112 -7.13 27.13 0.33
C LEU A 112 -7.27 28.55 0.88
N ALA A 113 -8.09 29.39 0.25
CA ALA A 113 -8.33 30.77 0.70
C ALA A 113 -8.82 30.81 2.15
N ARG A 114 -9.73 29.92 2.54
CA ARG A 114 -10.22 29.81 3.93
C ARG A 114 -9.12 29.42 4.91
N VAL A 115 -8.18 28.57 4.51
CA VAL A 115 -7.03 28.20 5.34
C VAL A 115 -6.08 29.40 5.53
N VAL A 116 -5.85 30.17 4.48
CA VAL A 116 -5.05 31.42 4.56
C VAL A 116 -5.75 32.46 5.43
N GLU A 117 -7.05 32.70 5.22
CA GLU A 117 -7.86 33.62 6.03
C GLU A 117 -7.92 33.22 7.51
N SER A 118 -7.83 31.92 7.80
CA SER A 118 -7.78 31.43 9.19
C SER A 118 -6.46 31.74 9.91
N GLY A 119 -5.45 32.27 9.21
CA GLY A 119 -4.12 32.57 9.76
C GLY A 119 -3.24 31.34 9.97
N GLN A 120 -3.68 30.16 9.51
CA GLN A 120 -2.90 28.93 9.61
C GLN A 120 -1.81 28.82 8.53
N CYS A 121 -1.99 29.53 7.41
CA CYS A 121 -1.00 29.69 6.37
C CYS A 121 -0.86 31.17 6.00
N VAL A 122 0.33 31.55 5.57
CA VAL A 122 0.70 32.89 5.13
C VAL A 122 1.36 32.80 3.76
N GLU A 123 1.14 33.83 2.94
CA GLU A 123 1.89 34.00 1.70
C GLU A 123 3.27 34.57 2.01
N LEU A 124 4.29 33.93 1.47
CA LEU A 124 5.68 34.32 1.61
C LEU A 124 6.14 34.94 0.28
N PRO A 125 6.45 36.24 0.26
CA PRO A 125 6.84 36.93 -0.97
C PRO A 125 8.24 36.50 -1.43
N GLU A 126 8.46 36.61 -2.74
CA GLU A 126 9.78 36.42 -3.36
C GLU A 126 10.82 37.40 -2.78
N GLY A 127 12.05 36.92 -2.63
CA GLY A 127 13.17 37.73 -2.11
C GLY A 127 13.14 37.97 -0.59
N MET A 128 12.19 37.36 0.14
CA MET A 128 12.20 37.36 1.59
C MET A 128 13.40 36.57 2.12
N ARG A 129 14.11 37.16 3.08
CA ARG A 129 15.20 36.48 3.80
C ARG A 129 14.63 35.51 4.82
N VAL A 130 15.10 34.28 4.78
CA VAL A 130 14.66 33.21 5.66
C VAL A 130 15.83 32.40 6.21
N HIS A 131 15.65 31.88 7.41
CA HIS A 131 16.55 30.90 8.02
C HIS A 131 15.90 29.52 7.97
N ILE A 132 16.65 28.51 7.54
CA ILE A 132 16.19 27.12 7.57
C ILE A 132 16.46 26.55 8.96
N GLU A 133 15.41 26.12 9.65
CA GLU A 133 15.51 25.50 10.97
C GLU A 133 15.56 23.98 10.90
N ASP A 134 14.74 23.41 10.03
CA ASP A 134 14.54 21.97 9.89
C ASP A 134 14.18 21.63 8.45
N SER A 135 14.43 20.38 8.05
CA SER A 135 14.11 19.89 6.72
C SER A 135 13.65 18.43 6.76
N THR A 136 12.60 18.16 6.00
CA THR A 136 12.13 16.82 5.67
C THR A 136 12.33 16.58 4.17
N PHE A 137 12.00 15.38 3.70
CA PHE A 137 12.28 14.95 2.33
C PHE A 137 11.70 15.88 1.24
N SER A 138 10.58 16.54 1.51
CA SER A 138 9.86 17.38 0.55
C SER A 138 9.50 18.78 1.06
N MET A 139 9.82 19.09 2.32
CA MET A 139 9.39 20.32 2.98
C MET A 139 10.53 20.85 3.84
N VAL A 140 10.56 22.15 4.02
CA VAL A 140 11.52 22.80 4.92
C VAL A 140 10.78 23.73 5.84
N ARG A 141 11.26 23.77 7.08
CA ARG A 141 10.79 24.69 8.10
C ARG A 141 11.66 25.93 8.08
N ILE A 142 11.05 27.06 7.74
CA ILE A 142 11.74 28.33 7.61
C ILE A 142 11.24 29.36 8.61
N ARG A 143 12.13 30.24 9.02
CA ARG A 143 11.83 31.42 9.83
C ARG A 143 12.16 32.68 9.04
N PRO A 144 11.18 33.53 8.71
CA PRO A 144 11.46 34.84 8.15
C PRO A 144 12.40 35.65 9.04
N ALA A 145 13.35 36.38 8.45
CA ALA A 145 14.29 37.19 9.20
C ALA A 145 13.56 38.29 10.00
N GLY A 146 13.73 38.29 11.32
CA GLY A 146 13.06 39.23 12.23
C GLY A 146 11.71 38.74 12.76
N GLU A 147 11.21 37.59 12.32
CA GLU A 147 10.06 36.92 12.92
C GLU A 147 10.48 35.83 13.90
N VAL A 148 9.61 35.57 14.88
CA VAL A 148 9.77 34.48 15.86
C VAL A 148 9.11 33.19 15.35
N THR A 149 8.12 33.34 14.48
CA THR A 149 7.30 32.25 13.95
C THR A 149 7.99 31.54 12.79
N ALA A 150 7.95 30.22 12.83
CA ALA A 150 8.48 29.37 11.78
C ALA A 150 7.34 28.73 11.00
N TYR A 151 7.49 28.61 9.69
CA TYR A 151 6.51 28.07 8.77
C TYR A 151 7.09 26.92 7.96
N TRP A 152 6.27 25.90 7.75
CA TRP A 152 6.54 24.81 6.81
C TRP A 152 6.14 25.23 5.42
N THR A 153 7.04 25.02 4.47
CA THR A 153 6.81 25.28 3.05
C THR A 153 7.59 24.27 2.21
N GLY A 154 7.09 24.02 1.01
CA GLY A 154 7.79 23.27 -0.02
C GLY A 154 8.61 24.28 -0.80
N ILE A 155 9.93 24.23 -0.66
CA ILE A 155 10.79 25.21 -1.31
C ILE A 155 11.61 24.55 -2.41
N GLU A 156 11.47 25.10 -3.62
CA GLU A 156 12.58 25.20 -4.58
C GLU A 156 13.45 26.37 -4.08
N VAL A 157 14.47 26.13 -3.25
CA VAL A 157 15.29 27.25 -2.70
C VAL A 157 16.37 27.51 -3.74
N PRO A 158 16.33 28.58 -4.56
CA PRO A 158 17.40 28.81 -5.51
C PRO A 158 18.53 29.54 -4.80
N ILE A 159 19.61 28.78 -4.65
CA ILE A 159 21.07 29.11 -4.68
C ILE A 159 21.49 30.51 -4.23
N GLU A 160 22.40 30.49 -3.23
CA GLU A 160 23.34 31.54 -2.82
C GLU A 160 23.66 32.55 -3.93
N ARG A 161 23.41 33.85 -3.69
CA ARG A 161 23.97 34.96 -4.47
C ARG A 161 25.08 35.66 -3.70
#